data_AF-A0A0B2X3R1-F1
#
_entry.id   AF-A0A0B2X3R1-F1
#
_cell.length_a   1.000
_cell.length_b   1.000
_cell.length_c   1.000
_cell.angle_alpha   90.00
_cell.angle_beta   90.00
_cell.angle_gamma   90.00
#
_symmetry.space_group_name_H-M   'P 1'
#
loop_
_entity.id
_entity.type
_entity.pdbx_description
1 polymer ?
#
loop_
_entity_poly.entity_id
_entity_poly.type
_entity_poly.pdbx_seq_one_letter_code
_entity_poly.pdbx_strand_id
1 'polypeptide(L)'
;MPDTRAIKRWNFRIIPVLIVGVFGVAAYAVVGRLCVENILRAQGKTGLAAGLLVLFFPLYILTLVSYARVFFAVQLDPGLVPLANGADRDEPGEKRRHSRLRHARDAEEPPWAPPDSSPDSPGLEAFYSKDVFACEADGRPKWCSECRQWKPDRAHHSRELGRCVRKMDHLCPWVGGMVSETSFNFFTQFTFYTACLCALCGAISVYCLVKNLDSGNIVVDGWVIAIIAISSIFGLFSFGMTLTAGHYILTNITNIDMLRRRQTFNLAVRIPRGTPPSPKYQTITYPLLPTAAGATMPVQADYASASASARDQDAFRTFAILKTEPYENPWHLGFWENWKSVMGNKPSEWFLPIRHSPCCNHDSVHSDYPLGPLLDELRKRYELPDDK
;
A
#
# COMPACT_ATOMS: atom_id res chain seq x y z
N MET A 1 10.58 -3.14 31.57
CA MET A 1 10.23 -3.93 30.37
C MET A 1 11.00 -3.36 29.18
N PRO A 2 11.61 -4.18 28.31
CA PRO A 2 12.27 -3.66 27.12
C PRO A 2 11.26 -2.90 26.24
N ASP A 3 11.68 -1.78 25.67
CA ASP A 3 10.86 -0.97 24.76
C ASP A 3 10.41 -1.85 23.58
N THR A 4 9.11 -2.12 23.50
CA THR A 4 8.50 -2.95 22.46
C THR A 4 8.78 -2.39 21.06
N ARG A 5 9.01 -1.08 20.92
CA ARG A 5 9.40 -0.44 19.66
C ARG A 5 10.84 -0.77 19.27
N ALA A 6 11.75 -0.84 20.25
CA ALA A 6 13.14 -1.21 20.00
C ALA A 6 13.24 -2.66 19.51
N ILE A 7 12.50 -3.59 20.12
CA ILE A 7 12.44 -5.00 19.68
C ILE A 7 11.92 -5.09 18.23
N LYS A 8 10.82 -4.40 17.92
CA LYS A 8 10.28 -4.36 16.55
C LYS A 8 11.32 -3.86 15.54
N ARG A 9 12.02 -2.76 15.85
CA ARG A 9 13.08 -2.21 14.99
C ARG A 9 14.21 -3.19 14.73
N TRP A 10 14.64 -3.94 15.74
CA TRP A 10 15.66 -4.98 15.57
C TRP A 10 15.15 -6.14 14.72
N ASN A 11 13.89 -6.57 14.89
CA ASN A 11 13.29 -7.60 14.04
C ASN A 11 13.30 -7.20 12.56
N PHE A 12 12.96 -5.94 12.23
CA PHE A 12 12.99 -5.44 10.85
C PHE A 12 14.40 -5.40 10.23
N ARG A 13 15.46 -5.37 11.05
CA ARG A 13 16.85 -5.39 10.57
C ARG A 13 17.42 -6.80 10.47
N ILE A 14 17.06 -7.67 11.42
CA ILE A 14 17.62 -9.01 11.53
C ILE A 14 16.93 -9.97 10.56
N ILE A 15 15.59 -9.93 10.45
CA ILE A 15 14.84 -10.89 9.63
C ILE A 15 15.29 -10.85 8.16
N PRO A 16 15.50 -9.68 7.53
CA PRO A 16 15.98 -9.66 6.15
C PRO A 16 17.34 -10.35 5.94
N VAL A 17 18.25 -10.19 6.90
CA VAL A 17 19.56 -10.87 6.86
C VAL A 17 19.39 -12.38 6.98
N LEU A 18 18.50 -12.84 7.86
CA LEU A 18 18.19 -14.28 7.99
C LEU A 18 17.58 -14.84 6.70
N ILE A 19 16.69 -14.11 6.04
CA ILE A 19 16.10 -14.52 4.76
C ILE A 19 17.16 -14.69 3.67
N VAL A 20 18.11 -13.75 3.57
CA VAL A 20 19.25 -13.90 2.64
C VAL A 20 20.08 -15.13 2.99
N GLY A 21 20.32 -15.40 4.27
CA GLY A 21 20.98 -16.62 4.73
C GLY A 21 20.25 -17.91 4.31
N VAL A 22 18.92 -17.93 4.45
CA VAL A 22 18.08 -19.06 4.00
C VAL A 22 18.20 -19.27 2.50
N PHE A 23 18.18 -18.21 1.68
CA PHE A 23 18.39 -18.32 0.24
C PHE A 23 19.77 -18.86 -0.11
N GLY A 24 20.82 -18.48 0.64
CA GLY A 24 22.18 -19.00 0.43
C GLY A 24 22.29 -20.49 0.75
N VAL A 25 21.76 -20.92 1.90
CA VAL A 25 21.74 -22.34 2.30
C VAL A 25 20.92 -23.18 1.32
N ALA A 26 19.74 -22.69 0.92
CA ALA A 26 18.88 -23.37 -0.03
C ALA A 26 19.57 -23.55 -1.40
N ALA A 27 20.27 -22.52 -1.90
CA ALA A 27 21.03 -22.62 -3.13
C ALA A 27 22.14 -23.66 -3.05
N TYR A 28 22.93 -23.66 -1.97
CA TYR A 28 23.97 -24.67 -1.75
C TYR A 28 23.39 -26.10 -1.74
N ALA A 29 22.33 -26.32 -0.96
CA ALA A 29 21.71 -27.63 -0.84
C ALA A 29 21.12 -28.12 -2.18
N VAL A 30 20.36 -27.26 -2.87
CA VAL A 30 19.71 -27.66 -4.13
C VAL A 30 20.74 -27.86 -5.24
N VAL A 31 21.67 -26.93 -5.43
CA VAL A 31 22.66 -27.01 -6.51
C VAL A 31 23.74 -28.06 -6.20
N GLY A 32 24.39 -27.94 -5.05
CA GLY A 32 25.53 -28.79 -4.68
C GLY A 32 25.10 -30.21 -4.31
N ARG A 33 24.21 -30.35 -3.33
CA ARG A 33 23.86 -31.67 -2.76
C ARG A 33 22.89 -32.43 -3.66
N LEU A 34 21.81 -31.79 -4.10
CA LEU A 34 20.77 -32.47 -4.87
C LEU A 34 21.14 -32.58 -6.35
N CYS A 35 21.36 -31.48 -7.06
CA CYS A 35 21.60 -31.51 -8.50
C CYS A 35 22.96 -32.11 -8.86
N VAL A 36 24.06 -31.66 -8.23
CA VAL A 36 25.42 -32.09 -8.60
C VAL A 36 25.77 -33.45 -7.99
N GLU A 37 25.67 -33.61 -6.67
CA GLU A 37 26.11 -34.85 -6.04
C GLU A 37 25.11 -35.99 -6.24
N ASN A 38 23.81 -35.76 -6.03
CA ASN A 38 22.83 -36.83 -6.17
C ASN A 38 22.46 -37.11 -7.65
N ILE A 39 21.92 -36.13 -8.38
CA ILE A 39 21.38 -36.38 -9.73
C ILE A 39 22.49 -36.56 -10.77
N LEU A 40 23.49 -35.67 -10.79
CA LEU A 40 24.55 -35.72 -11.79
C LEU A 40 25.57 -36.82 -11.51
N ARG A 41 26.17 -36.85 -10.31
CA ARG A 41 27.26 -37.79 -9.98
C ARG A 41 26.76 -39.17 -9.59
N ALA A 42 25.84 -39.27 -8.63
CA ALA A 42 25.38 -40.57 -8.14
C ALA A 42 24.43 -41.28 -9.11
N GLN A 43 23.48 -40.55 -9.73
CA GLN A 43 22.52 -41.14 -10.68
C GLN A 43 22.98 -41.08 -12.15
N GLY A 44 24.04 -40.32 -12.48
CA GLY A 44 24.52 -40.18 -13.86
C GLY A 44 23.57 -39.44 -14.82
N LYS A 45 22.53 -38.76 -14.31
CA LYS A 45 21.48 -38.13 -15.15
C LYS A 45 21.85 -36.71 -15.55
N THR A 46 22.83 -36.60 -16.44
CA THR A 46 23.42 -35.32 -16.91
C THR A 46 22.38 -34.35 -17.46
N GLY A 47 21.52 -34.80 -18.38
CA GLY A 47 20.50 -33.95 -19.01
C GLY A 47 19.45 -33.41 -18.04
N LEU A 48 19.03 -34.24 -17.06
CA LEU A 48 18.09 -33.82 -16.03
C LEU A 48 18.72 -32.78 -15.10
N ALA A 49 19.95 -33.04 -14.61
CA ALA A 49 20.66 -32.09 -13.76
C ALA A 49 20.86 -30.74 -14.46
N ALA A 50 21.28 -30.75 -15.72
CA ALA A 50 21.44 -29.53 -16.51
C ALA A 50 20.11 -28.77 -16.68
N GLY A 51 19.03 -29.46 -17.06
CA GLY A 51 17.70 -28.85 -17.22
C GLY A 51 17.17 -28.22 -15.93
N LEU A 52 17.32 -28.90 -14.80
CA LEU A 52 16.92 -28.39 -13.49
C LEU A 52 17.72 -27.14 -13.09
N LEU A 53 19.03 -27.12 -13.33
CA LEU A 53 19.88 -25.96 -13.05
C LEU A 53 19.53 -24.76 -13.95
N VAL A 54 19.26 -25.00 -15.24
CA VAL A 54 18.83 -23.97 -16.19
C VAL A 54 17.48 -23.36 -15.79
N LEU A 55 16.59 -24.13 -15.17
CA LEU A 55 15.33 -23.59 -14.61
C LEU A 55 15.55 -22.89 -13.27
N PHE A 56 16.40 -23.45 -12.40
CA PHE A 56 16.66 -22.94 -11.07
C PHE A 56 17.30 -21.55 -11.07
N PHE A 57 18.37 -21.33 -11.84
CA PHE A 57 19.12 -20.07 -11.76
C PHE A 57 18.33 -18.83 -12.18
N PRO A 58 17.60 -18.80 -13.31
CA PRO A 58 16.76 -17.65 -13.67
C PRO A 58 15.71 -17.35 -12.61
N LEU A 59 15.05 -18.38 -12.08
CA LEU A 59 14.04 -18.23 -11.05
C LEU A 59 14.64 -17.73 -9.73
N TYR A 60 15.79 -18.28 -9.32
CA TYR A 60 16.53 -17.85 -8.15
C TYR A 60 16.98 -16.39 -8.26
N ILE A 61 17.51 -15.99 -9.42
CA ILE A 61 17.90 -14.61 -9.69
C ILE A 61 16.69 -13.67 -9.62
N LEU A 62 15.56 -14.03 -10.25
CA LEU A 62 14.33 -13.23 -10.18
C LEU A 62 13.82 -13.09 -8.74
N THR A 63 13.87 -14.16 -7.94
CA THR A 63 13.53 -14.11 -6.52
C THR A 63 14.45 -13.17 -5.74
N LEU A 64 15.78 -13.26 -5.94
CA LEU A 64 16.73 -12.39 -5.24
C LEU A 64 16.60 -10.92 -5.66
N VAL A 65 16.45 -10.65 -6.95
CA VAL A 65 16.32 -9.29 -7.47
C VAL A 65 15.00 -8.66 -7.00
N SER A 66 13.89 -9.40 -7.06
CA SER A 66 12.61 -8.91 -6.53
C SER A 66 12.66 -8.69 -5.02
N TYR A 67 13.25 -9.61 -4.25
CA TYR A 67 13.45 -9.42 -2.82
C TYR A 67 14.27 -8.17 -2.50
N ALA A 68 15.41 -7.99 -3.16
CA ALA A 68 16.25 -6.81 -3.02
C ALA A 68 15.49 -5.54 -3.39
N ARG A 69 14.70 -5.57 -4.48
CA ARG A 69 13.91 -4.42 -4.91
C ARG A 69 12.87 -4.03 -3.86
N VAL A 70 12.14 -4.98 -3.28
CA VAL A 70 11.20 -4.72 -2.19
C VAL A 70 11.94 -4.16 -0.99
N PHE A 71 13.03 -4.80 -0.56
CA PHE A 71 13.81 -4.35 0.59
C PHE A 71 14.26 -2.90 0.41
N PHE A 72 14.88 -2.55 -0.72
CA PHE A 72 15.30 -1.17 -0.96
C PHE A 72 14.12 -0.21 -1.08
N ALA A 73 13.02 -0.60 -1.73
CA ALA A 73 11.82 0.25 -1.82
C ALA A 73 11.28 0.59 -0.42
N VAL A 74 11.12 -0.40 0.46
CA VAL A 74 10.56 -0.14 1.81
C VAL A 74 11.52 0.61 2.74
N GLN A 75 12.83 0.57 2.49
CA GLN A 75 13.81 1.35 3.27
C GLN A 75 13.96 2.79 2.75
N LEU A 76 13.98 2.98 1.43
CA LEU A 76 14.26 4.28 0.82
C LEU A 76 13.00 5.14 0.66
N ASP A 77 11.89 4.52 0.27
CA ASP A 77 10.61 5.18 0.07
C ASP A 77 9.44 4.27 0.48
N PRO A 78 9.10 4.24 1.78
CA PRO A 78 7.95 3.47 2.26
C PRO A 78 6.60 4.08 1.83
N GLY A 79 6.58 5.14 1.00
CA GLY A 79 5.37 5.81 0.53
C GLY A 79 4.84 6.84 1.54
N LEU A 80 5.73 7.56 2.23
CA LEU A 80 5.31 8.56 3.22
C LEU A 80 4.57 9.72 2.56
N VAL A 81 3.48 10.17 3.19
CA VAL A 81 2.82 11.44 2.81
C VAL A 81 3.78 12.59 3.17
N PRO A 82 4.18 13.44 2.20
CA PRO A 82 5.02 14.61 2.46
C PRO A 82 4.38 15.53 3.51
N LEU A 83 5.18 16.11 4.41
CA LEU A 83 4.66 17.04 5.42
C LEU A 83 4.38 18.39 4.77
N ALA A 84 3.15 18.90 4.93
CA ALA A 84 2.71 20.16 4.32
C ALA A 84 3.59 21.39 4.66
N ASN A 85 4.27 21.38 5.82
CA ASN A 85 5.05 22.53 6.30
C ASN A 85 6.58 22.34 6.19
N GLY A 86 7.08 21.33 5.46
CA GLY A 86 8.53 21.08 5.38
C GLY A 86 9.19 20.83 6.75
N ALA A 87 8.44 20.31 7.73
CA ALA A 87 8.87 20.05 9.10
C ALA A 87 9.86 18.87 9.22
N ASP A 88 10.83 18.77 8.31
CA ASP A 88 12.16 18.23 8.59
C ASP A 88 13.00 19.20 9.44
N ARG A 89 12.53 20.43 9.66
CA ARG A 89 13.10 21.36 10.66
C ARG A 89 12.47 21.11 12.02
N ASP A 90 12.96 20.06 12.68
CA ASP A 90 12.94 19.93 14.13
C ASP A 90 13.57 21.18 14.78
N GLU A 91 12.78 22.19 15.14
CA GLU A 91 13.28 23.25 16.02
C GLU A 91 13.57 22.65 17.41
N PRO A 92 14.79 22.81 17.97
CA PRO A 92 15.18 22.23 19.26
C PRO A 92 14.29 22.65 20.45
N GLY A 93 13.56 23.76 20.31
CA GLY A 93 12.71 24.34 21.36
C GLY A 93 11.42 23.54 21.65
N GLU A 94 10.79 22.97 20.63
CA GLU A 94 9.52 22.24 20.80
C GLU A 94 9.72 20.86 21.44
N LYS A 95 10.84 20.18 21.18
CA LYS A 95 11.19 18.90 21.83
C LYS A 95 11.27 19.04 23.36
N ARG A 96 11.80 20.16 23.87
CA ARG A 96 11.95 20.42 25.31
C ARG A 96 10.61 20.69 26.00
N ARG A 97 9.67 21.32 25.30
CA ARG A 97 8.31 21.59 25.81
C ARG A 97 7.42 20.33 25.74
N HIS A 98 7.55 19.54 24.67
CA HIS A 98 6.89 18.23 24.51
C HIS A 98 7.38 17.17 25.50
N SER A 99 8.67 17.15 25.84
CA SER A 99 9.22 16.26 26.87
C SER A 99 8.69 16.59 28.27
N ARG A 100 8.56 17.87 28.63
CA ARG A 100 8.02 18.28 29.93
C ARG A 100 6.51 18.05 30.06
N LEU A 101 5.74 18.23 28.98
CA LEU A 101 4.29 17.96 28.98
C LEU A 101 3.97 16.45 29.00
N ARG A 102 4.83 15.61 28.42
CA ARG A 102 4.73 14.14 28.52
C ARG A 102 4.90 13.61 29.94
N HIS A 103 5.53 14.36 30.83
CA HIS A 103 5.79 13.91 32.19
C HIS A 103 4.63 14.16 33.16
N ALA A 104 3.58 14.88 32.75
CA ALA A 104 2.52 15.37 33.62
C ALA A 104 1.13 14.75 33.39
N ARG A 105 0.94 13.91 32.35
CA ARG A 105 -0.33 13.21 32.05
C ARG A 105 -0.02 11.85 31.42
N ASP A 106 -0.95 10.90 31.59
CA ASP A 106 -0.81 9.49 31.16
C ASP A 106 -0.07 9.34 29.82
N ALA A 107 1.04 8.58 29.86
CA ALA A 107 2.10 8.60 28.85
C ALA A 107 1.77 7.90 27.50
N GLU A 108 0.56 7.35 27.34
CA GLU A 108 0.25 6.36 26.30
C GLU A 108 -0.56 6.91 25.10
N GLU A 109 -1.16 8.10 25.15
CA GLU A 109 -1.86 8.68 23.98
C GLU A 109 -1.35 10.08 23.61
N PRO A 110 -0.88 10.30 22.36
CA PRO A 110 -0.65 11.66 21.86
C PRO A 110 -1.96 12.45 21.96
N PRO A 111 -1.96 13.68 22.51
CA PRO A 111 -3.17 14.49 22.59
C PRO A 111 -3.75 14.68 21.18
N TRP A 112 -5.01 14.28 21.01
CA TRP A 112 -5.72 14.46 19.75
C TRP A 112 -5.66 15.94 19.34
N ALA A 113 -5.03 16.21 18.20
CA ALA A 113 -4.99 17.54 17.60
C ALA A 113 -6.19 17.69 16.65
N PRO A 114 -7.06 18.68 16.85
CA PRO A 114 -8.19 18.93 15.96
C PRO A 114 -7.71 19.28 14.54
N PRO A 115 -8.56 19.11 13.52
CA PRO A 115 -8.32 19.65 12.19
C PRO A 115 -8.05 21.16 12.25
N ASP A 116 -7.12 21.62 11.42
CA ASP A 116 -6.88 23.05 11.26
C ASP A 116 -8.15 23.70 10.68
N SER A 117 -8.69 24.67 11.41
CA SER A 117 -9.92 25.37 11.03
C SER A 117 -9.69 26.49 10.02
N SER A 118 -8.42 26.83 9.73
CA SER A 118 -8.06 27.85 8.74
C SER A 118 -8.52 27.42 7.33
N PRO A 119 -9.22 28.29 6.60
CA PRO A 119 -9.47 28.10 5.17
C PRO A 119 -8.21 27.94 4.32
N ASP A 120 -7.12 28.56 4.76
CA ASP A 120 -5.80 28.53 4.11
C ASP A 120 -4.89 27.48 4.76
N SER A 121 -5.49 26.42 5.34
CA SER A 121 -4.73 25.35 5.97
C SER A 121 -3.77 24.70 4.95
N PRO A 122 -2.48 24.52 5.28
CA PRO A 122 -1.50 23.96 4.35
C PRO A 122 -1.93 22.63 3.74
N GLY A 123 -1.91 22.56 2.40
CA GLY A 123 -2.29 21.38 1.63
C GLY A 123 -3.80 21.16 1.46
N LEU A 124 -4.66 22.00 2.04
CA LEU A 124 -6.12 21.89 1.89
C LEU A 124 -6.57 22.17 0.45
N GLU A 125 -5.97 23.17 -0.21
CA GLU A 125 -6.25 23.52 -1.61
C GLU A 125 -6.03 22.32 -2.56
N ALA A 126 -5.04 21.48 -2.28
CA ALA A 126 -4.70 20.32 -3.13
C ALA A 126 -5.80 19.24 -3.20
N PHE A 127 -6.78 19.28 -2.30
CA PHE A 127 -7.97 18.44 -2.34
C PHE A 127 -9.06 19.08 -3.19
N TYR A 128 -9.38 20.35 -2.92
CA TYR A 128 -10.41 21.10 -3.65
C TYR A 128 -9.98 21.49 -5.07
N SER A 129 -8.71 21.38 -5.41
CA SER A 129 -8.21 21.47 -6.78
C SER A 129 -8.59 20.25 -7.62
N LYS A 130 -8.98 19.14 -7.00
CA LYS A 130 -9.43 17.92 -7.68
C LYS A 130 -10.92 17.92 -7.94
N ASP A 131 -11.37 17.12 -8.91
CA ASP A 131 -12.80 16.96 -9.20
C ASP A 131 -13.47 16.01 -8.19
N VAL A 132 -12.77 15.00 -7.68
CA VAL A 132 -13.27 14.07 -6.66
C VAL A 132 -12.18 13.69 -5.65
N PHE A 133 -12.54 13.67 -4.37
CA PHE A 133 -11.68 13.15 -3.29
C PHE A 133 -12.51 12.55 -2.14
N ALA A 134 -11.90 11.69 -1.32
CA ALA A 134 -12.57 11.15 -0.15
C ALA A 134 -12.55 12.15 1.02
N CYS A 135 -13.70 12.32 1.66
CA CYS A 135 -13.92 13.30 2.71
C CYS A 135 -14.57 12.69 3.96
N GLU A 136 -14.67 13.51 5.00
CA GLU A 136 -15.57 13.29 6.14
C GLU A 136 -17.01 13.69 5.76
N ALA A 137 -17.97 13.42 6.64
CA ALA A 137 -19.38 13.70 6.36
C ALA A 137 -19.71 15.19 6.14
N ASP A 138 -18.86 16.09 6.63
CA ASP A 138 -18.96 17.54 6.44
C ASP A 138 -18.33 18.03 5.12
N GLY A 139 -17.78 17.13 4.32
CA GLY A 139 -17.13 17.46 3.04
C GLY A 139 -15.68 17.94 3.15
N ARG A 140 -15.10 17.98 4.35
CA ARG A 140 -13.67 18.29 4.53
C ARG A 140 -12.80 17.04 4.29
N PRO A 141 -11.56 17.18 3.79
CA PRO A 141 -10.64 16.06 3.70
C PRO A 141 -10.40 15.40 5.07
N LYS A 142 -10.00 14.13 5.06
CA LYS A 142 -9.71 13.40 6.31
C LYS A 142 -8.50 14.02 7.01
N TRP A 143 -8.53 14.12 8.34
CA TRP A 143 -7.43 14.70 9.12
C TRP A 143 -6.57 13.63 9.82
N CYS A 144 -5.27 13.88 9.93
CA CYS A 144 -4.38 13.17 10.83
C CYS A 144 -4.02 14.02 12.06
N SER A 145 -4.50 13.65 13.24
CA SER A 145 -4.11 14.32 14.49
C SER A 145 -2.63 14.14 14.82
N GLU A 146 -2.06 12.95 14.60
CA GLU A 146 -0.66 12.66 14.90
C GLU A 146 0.31 13.38 13.95
N CYS A 147 0.02 13.45 12.65
CA CYS A 147 0.85 14.19 11.68
C CYS A 147 0.47 15.67 11.53
N ARG A 148 -0.66 16.09 12.10
CA ARG A 148 -1.25 17.43 11.97
C ARG A 148 -1.36 17.92 10.52
N GLN A 149 -1.94 17.08 9.67
CA GLN A 149 -2.15 17.40 8.25
C GLN A 149 -3.33 16.64 7.66
N TRP A 150 -3.84 17.13 6.54
CA TRP A 150 -4.85 16.46 5.73
C TRP A 150 -4.29 15.18 5.11
N LYS A 151 -5.08 14.11 5.11
CA LYS A 151 -4.72 12.78 4.62
C LYS A 151 -5.18 12.64 3.16
N PRO A 152 -4.25 12.40 2.22
CA PRO A 152 -4.60 11.96 0.87
C PRO A 152 -5.50 10.72 0.89
N ASP A 153 -6.18 10.46 -0.22
CA ASP A 153 -7.03 9.29 -0.31
C ASP A 153 -6.23 8.02 0.00
N ARG A 154 -6.88 7.07 0.68
CA ARG A 154 -6.29 5.77 1.06
C ARG A 154 -4.99 5.86 1.88
N ALA A 155 -4.63 7.04 2.40
CA ALA A 155 -3.49 7.19 3.27
C ALA A 155 -3.86 6.89 4.72
N HIS A 156 -3.00 6.15 5.41
CA HIS A 156 -3.22 5.74 6.80
C HIS A 156 -2.02 6.09 7.67
N HIS A 157 -2.29 6.50 8.93
CA HIS A 157 -1.22 6.76 9.88
C HIS A 157 -0.65 5.45 10.41
N SER A 158 0.65 5.23 10.20
CA SER A 158 1.39 4.13 10.79
C SER A 158 2.02 4.59 12.09
N ARG A 159 1.57 4.05 13.22
CA ARG A 159 2.20 4.28 14.53
C ARG A 159 3.67 3.86 14.55
N GLU A 160 4.03 2.88 13.71
CA GLU A 160 5.36 2.28 13.70
C GLU A 160 6.37 3.15 12.96
N LEU A 161 5.90 3.89 11.94
CA LEU A 161 6.69 4.92 11.26
C LEU A 161 6.48 6.33 11.85
N GLY A 162 5.43 6.53 12.66
CA GLY A 162 5.02 7.85 13.16
C GLY A 162 4.55 8.79 12.06
N ARG A 163 4.13 8.26 10.90
CA ARG A 163 3.84 9.02 9.68
C ARG A 163 2.65 8.41 8.92
N CYS A 164 1.94 9.25 8.18
CA CYS A 164 0.97 8.80 7.19
C CYS A 164 1.67 8.19 5.98
N VAL A 165 1.13 7.08 5.49
CA VAL A 165 1.62 6.34 4.32
C VAL A 165 0.53 6.22 3.29
N ARG A 166 0.84 6.55 2.04
CA ARG A 166 -0.06 6.47 0.89
C ARG A 166 -0.34 5.01 0.54
N LYS A 167 -1.62 4.71 0.25
CA LYS A 167 -2.13 3.37 -0.06
C LYS A 167 -1.46 2.28 0.79
N MET A 168 -1.44 2.52 2.11
CA MET A 168 -0.75 1.66 3.08
C MET A 168 -1.37 0.27 3.06
N ASP A 169 -0.55 -0.76 2.87
CA ASP A 169 -1.02 -2.15 2.88
C ASP A 169 -0.75 -2.78 4.25
N HIS A 170 0.52 -3.07 4.55
CA HIS A 170 0.89 -3.67 5.83
C HIS A 170 2.36 -3.41 6.18
N LEU A 171 2.69 -3.61 7.46
CA LEU A 171 4.07 -3.64 7.91
C LEU A 171 4.59 -5.08 7.86
N CYS A 172 5.63 -5.33 7.07
CA CYS A 172 6.12 -6.68 6.78
C CYS A 172 7.51 -6.91 7.38
N PRO A 173 7.63 -7.76 8.42
CA PRO A 173 8.93 -8.08 9.02
C PRO A 173 9.90 -8.77 8.06
N TRP A 174 9.37 -9.57 7.12
CA TRP A 174 10.15 -10.39 6.19
C TRP A 174 10.97 -9.57 5.17
N VAL A 175 10.45 -8.40 4.79
CA VAL A 175 11.13 -7.46 3.90
C VAL A 175 11.66 -6.23 4.66
N GLY A 176 11.47 -6.19 5.99
CA GLY A 176 12.07 -5.20 6.86
C GLY A 176 11.38 -3.84 6.89
N GLY A 177 10.14 -3.70 6.41
CA GLY A 177 9.52 -2.37 6.29
C GLY A 177 8.05 -2.36 5.88
N MET A 178 7.56 -1.15 5.59
CA MET A 178 6.17 -0.90 5.23
C MET A 178 5.95 -1.18 3.74
N VAL A 179 5.01 -2.06 3.44
CA VAL A 179 4.52 -2.30 2.09
C VAL A 179 3.37 -1.32 1.80
N SER A 180 3.49 -0.61 0.69
CA SER A 180 2.60 0.47 0.23
C SER A 180 2.63 0.54 -1.30
N GLU A 181 1.97 1.52 -1.92
CA GLU A 181 1.96 1.68 -3.39
C GLU A 181 3.33 1.65 -4.07
N THR A 182 4.38 2.13 -3.39
CA THR A 182 5.75 2.23 -3.92
C THR A 182 6.46 0.88 -4.01
N SER A 183 5.97 -0.12 -3.27
CA SER A 183 6.63 -1.42 -3.06
C SER A 183 5.73 -2.64 -3.31
N PHE A 184 4.41 -2.47 -3.38
CA PHE A 184 3.45 -3.58 -3.43
C PHE A 184 3.56 -4.43 -4.71
N ASN A 185 3.90 -3.82 -5.86
CA ASN A 185 4.15 -4.56 -7.09
C ASN A 185 5.39 -5.47 -6.96
N PHE A 186 6.50 -4.95 -6.44
CA PHE A 186 7.71 -5.72 -6.18
C PHE A 186 7.45 -6.81 -5.14
N PHE A 187 6.63 -6.53 -4.13
CA PHE A 187 6.25 -7.51 -3.11
C PHE A 187 5.49 -8.68 -3.72
N THR A 188 4.58 -8.40 -4.64
CA THR A 188 3.81 -9.41 -5.38
C THR A 188 4.71 -10.26 -6.28
N GLN A 189 5.68 -9.65 -6.97
CA GLN A 189 6.67 -10.38 -7.77
C GLN A 189 7.55 -11.28 -6.88
N PHE A 190 8.01 -10.76 -5.75
CA PHE A 190 8.83 -11.50 -4.79
C PHE A 190 8.11 -12.73 -4.26
N THR A 191 6.86 -12.60 -3.81
CA THR A 191 6.10 -13.73 -3.28
C THR A 191 5.78 -14.77 -4.37
N PHE A 192 5.45 -14.31 -5.59
CA PHE A 192 5.23 -15.18 -6.74
C PHE A 192 6.48 -16.00 -7.09
N TYR A 193 7.63 -15.35 -7.27
CA TYR A 193 8.88 -16.04 -7.60
C TYR A 193 9.37 -16.95 -6.48
N THR A 194 9.17 -16.55 -5.22
CA THR A 194 9.46 -17.42 -4.06
C THR A 194 8.57 -18.65 -4.05
N ALA A 195 7.28 -18.53 -4.33
CA ALA A 195 6.37 -19.66 -4.41
C ALA A 195 6.79 -20.64 -5.52
N CYS A 196 7.11 -20.13 -6.71
CA CYS A 196 7.63 -20.95 -7.81
C CYS A 196 8.97 -21.62 -7.45
N LEU A 197 9.89 -20.89 -6.81
CA LEU A 197 11.20 -21.42 -6.42
C LEU A 197 11.06 -22.54 -5.38
N CYS A 198 10.20 -22.35 -4.37
CA CYS A 198 9.89 -23.36 -3.39
C CYS A 198 9.24 -24.60 -4.03
N ALA A 199 8.32 -24.43 -4.97
CA ALA A 199 7.71 -25.55 -5.70
C ALA A 199 8.77 -26.35 -6.47
N LEU A 200 9.70 -25.67 -7.16
CA LEU A 200 10.80 -26.33 -7.88
C LEU A 200 11.74 -27.06 -6.90
N CYS A 201 12.18 -26.41 -5.82
CA CYS A 201 13.08 -27.02 -4.84
C CYS A 201 12.44 -28.24 -4.16
N GLY A 202 11.14 -28.15 -3.83
CA GLY A 202 10.36 -29.24 -3.28
C GLY A 202 10.26 -30.41 -4.26
N ALA A 203 9.96 -30.14 -5.53
CA ALA A 203 9.88 -31.17 -6.56
C ALA A 203 11.23 -31.90 -6.76
N ILE A 204 12.34 -31.17 -6.81
CA ILE A 204 13.70 -31.76 -6.92
C ILE A 204 14.00 -32.63 -5.70
N SER A 205 13.65 -32.16 -4.50
CA SER A 205 13.92 -32.89 -3.25
C SER A 205 13.09 -34.16 -3.13
N VAL A 206 11.80 -34.09 -3.45
CA VAL A 206 10.91 -35.26 -3.50
C VAL A 206 11.39 -36.26 -4.54
N TYR A 207 11.83 -35.80 -5.71
CA TYR A 207 12.43 -36.67 -6.72
C TYR A 207 13.66 -37.42 -6.19
N CYS A 208 14.59 -36.71 -5.55
CA CYS A 208 15.79 -37.31 -4.96
C CYS A 208 15.42 -38.32 -3.87
N LEU A 209 14.45 -37.99 -3.01
CA LEU A 209 13.97 -38.89 -1.97
C LEU A 209 13.42 -40.19 -2.55
N VAL A 210 12.49 -40.09 -3.51
CA VAL A 210 11.89 -41.27 -4.16
C VAL A 210 12.97 -42.13 -4.82
N LYS A 211 13.95 -41.53 -5.52
CA LYS A 211 15.02 -42.29 -6.17
C LYS A 211 15.99 -42.97 -5.19
N ASN A 212 16.27 -42.34 -4.05
CA ASN A 212 17.08 -42.97 -3.00
C ASN A 212 16.34 -44.18 -2.40
N LEU A 213 15.05 -44.04 -2.14
CA LEU A 213 14.20 -45.13 -1.62
C LEU A 213 14.09 -46.29 -2.62
N ASP A 214 13.85 -46.00 -3.90
CA ASP A 214 13.78 -47.00 -4.98
C ASP A 214 15.08 -47.81 -5.11
N SER A 215 16.22 -47.17 -4.84
CA SER A 215 17.54 -47.79 -4.94
C SER A 215 17.92 -48.63 -3.71
N GLY A 216 17.03 -48.75 -2.73
CA GLY A 216 17.29 -49.45 -1.47
C GLY A 216 18.26 -48.71 -0.54
N ASN A 217 18.55 -47.42 -0.80
CA ASN A 217 19.42 -46.64 0.05
C ASN A 217 18.65 -46.13 1.27
N ILE A 218 18.87 -46.78 2.41
CA ILE A 218 18.17 -46.49 3.68
C ILE A 218 18.70 -45.19 4.31
N VAL A 219 19.91 -44.74 3.96
CA VAL A 219 20.49 -43.50 4.49
C VAL A 219 20.13 -42.33 3.59
N VAL A 220 19.09 -41.60 3.97
CA VAL A 220 18.67 -40.37 3.29
C VAL A 220 19.55 -39.21 3.74
N ASP A 221 20.13 -38.48 2.78
CA ASP A 221 20.86 -37.23 3.06
C ASP A 221 19.94 -36.22 3.76
N GLY A 222 20.35 -35.73 4.94
CA GLY A 222 19.60 -34.74 5.72
C GLY A 222 19.27 -33.48 4.93
N TRP A 223 20.06 -33.11 3.92
CA TRP A 223 19.77 -31.98 3.04
C TRP A 223 18.47 -32.16 2.24
N VAL A 224 18.13 -33.39 1.83
CA VAL A 224 16.89 -33.67 1.10
C VAL A 224 15.68 -33.39 2.01
N ILE A 225 15.75 -33.85 3.26
CA ILE A 225 14.68 -33.63 4.25
C ILE A 225 14.59 -32.14 4.62
N ALA A 226 15.74 -31.48 4.82
CA ALA A 226 15.78 -30.07 5.14
C ALA A 226 15.14 -29.20 4.05
N ILE A 227 15.43 -29.47 2.77
CA ILE A 227 14.81 -28.71 1.68
C ILE A 227 13.32 -29.01 1.56
N ILE A 228 12.86 -30.25 1.72
CA ILE A 228 11.42 -30.55 1.77
C ILE A 228 10.72 -29.70 2.84
N ALA A 229 11.29 -29.64 4.05
CA ALA A 229 10.72 -28.87 5.15
C ALA A 229 10.71 -27.36 4.84
N ILE A 230 11.84 -26.79 4.44
CA ILE A 230 11.99 -25.37 4.13
C ILE A 230 11.10 -24.98 2.96
N SER A 231 11.11 -25.73 1.85
CA SER A 231 10.31 -25.43 0.66
C SER A 231 8.82 -25.55 0.94
N SER A 232 8.40 -26.47 1.81
CA SER A 232 6.97 -26.62 2.15
C SER A 232 6.48 -25.45 3.00
N ILE A 233 7.21 -25.07 4.04
CA ILE A 233 6.82 -23.97 4.94
C ILE A 233 6.82 -22.62 4.20
N PHE A 234 7.95 -22.28 3.56
CA PHE A 234 8.05 -21.01 2.82
C PHE A 234 7.19 -21.02 1.55
N GLY A 235 7.03 -22.18 0.90
CA GLY A 235 6.19 -22.32 -0.28
C GLY A 235 4.71 -22.11 0.05
N LEU A 236 4.20 -22.70 1.13
CA LEU A 236 2.82 -22.51 1.58
C LEU A 236 2.53 -21.03 1.88
N PHE A 237 3.43 -20.39 2.65
CA PHE A 237 3.26 -18.98 3.00
C PHE A 237 3.34 -18.08 1.76
N SER A 238 4.35 -18.27 0.91
CA SER A 238 4.54 -17.46 -0.30
C SER A 238 3.42 -17.64 -1.30
N PHE A 239 2.91 -18.86 -1.45
CA PHE A 239 1.75 -19.15 -2.30
C PHE A 239 0.49 -18.44 -1.79
N GLY A 240 0.20 -18.55 -0.49
CA GLY A 240 -0.92 -17.83 0.13
C GLY A 240 -0.82 -16.31 -0.07
N MET A 241 0.35 -15.72 0.20
CA MET A 241 0.59 -14.30 0.01
C MET A 241 0.49 -13.88 -1.47
N THR A 242 0.91 -14.73 -2.41
CA THR A 242 0.76 -14.49 -3.85
C THR A 242 -0.71 -14.42 -4.24
N LEU A 243 -1.53 -15.36 -3.76
CA LEU A 243 -2.97 -15.36 -4.05
C LEU A 243 -3.67 -14.14 -3.43
N THR A 244 -3.33 -13.79 -2.18
CA THR A 244 -3.90 -12.61 -1.52
C THR A 244 -3.49 -11.32 -2.21
N ALA A 245 -2.20 -11.15 -2.52
CA ALA A 245 -1.72 -9.98 -3.26
C ALA A 245 -2.37 -9.88 -4.64
N GLY A 246 -2.48 -11.00 -5.37
CA GLY A 246 -3.22 -11.07 -6.63
C GLY A 246 -4.68 -10.63 -6.46
N HIS A 247 -5.40 -11.17 -5.48
CA HIS A 247 -6.78 -10.77 -5.20
C HIS A 247 -6.90 -9.26 -4.90
N TYR A 248 -5.98 -8.71 -4.12
CA TYR A 248 -5.94 -7.29 -3.75
C TYR A 248 -5.66 -6.38 -4.94
N ILE A 249 -4.73 -6.77 -5.81
CA ILE A 249 -4.51 -6.09 -7.08
C ILE A 249 -5.79 -6.13 -7.92
N LEU A 250 -6.37 -7.31 -8.12
CA LEU A 250 -7.49 -7.51 -9.05
C LEU A 250 -8.80 -6.83 -8.59
N THR A 251 -8.96 -6.62 -7.29
CA THR A 251 -10.10 -5.92 -6.70
C THR A 251 -9.80 -4.47 -6.28
N ASN A 252 -8.55 -4.03 -6.43
CA ASN A 252 -8.03 -2.72 -6.02
C ASN A 252 -8.31 -2.36 -4.56
N ILE A 253 -8.10 -3.33 -3.66
CA ILE A 253 -8.19 -3.15 -2.21
C ILE A 253 -6.80 -3.33 -1.59
N THR A 254 -6.58 -2.73 -0.43
CA THR A 254 -5.44 -3.01 0.45
C THR A 254 -5.86 -3.91 1.60
N ASN A 255 -4.90 -4.42 2.36
CA ASN A 255 -5.13 -5.07 3.65
C ASN A 255 -6.00 -4.20 4.58
N ILE A 256 -5.77 -2.88 4.61
CA ILE A 256 -6.57 -1.97 5.45
C ILE A 256 -8.01 -1.90 4.95
N ASP A 257 -8.22 -1.83 3.64
CA ASP A 257 -9.56 -1.82 3.04
C ASP A 257 -10.30 -3.13 3.33
N MET A 258 -9.62 -4.28 3.26
CA MET A 258 -10.20 -5.59 3.60
C MET A 258 -10.62 -5.66 5.07
N LEU A 259 -9.78 -5.20 5.99
CA LEU A 259 -10.10 -5.12 7.43
C LEU A 259 -11.28 -4.19 7.70
N ARG A 260 -11.47 -3.18 6.84
CA ARG A 260 -12.53 -2.18 6.91
C ARG A 260 -13.59 -2.36 5.82
N ARG A 261 -13.82 -3.58 5.32
CA ARG A 261 -14.72 -3.84 4.18
C ARG A 261 -16.18 -3.40 4.35
N ARG A 262 -16.63 -3.20 5.59
CA ARG A 262 -17.97 -2.68 5.92
C ARG A 262 -18.02 -1.16 6.06
N GLN A 263 -16.87 -0.49 6.04
CA GLN A 263 -16.78 0.95 6.11
C GLN A 263 -17.39 1.56 4.84
N THR A 264 -18.11 2.66 5.03
CA THR A 264 -18.61 3.49 3.93
C THR A 264 -17.66 4.67 3.74
N PHE A 265 -17.59 5.16 2.50
CA PHE A 265 -16.78 6.30 2.13
C PHE A 265 -17.71 7.47 1.79
N ASN A 266 -17.32 8.69 2.19
CA ASN A 266 -17.90 9.90 1.64
C ASN A 266 -16.96 10.42 0.56
N LEU A 267 -17.50 10.80 -0.58
CA LEU A 267 -16.79 11.37 -1.71
C LEU A 267 -17.31 12.79 -1.94
N ALA A 268 -16.41 13.77 -1.96
CA ALA A 268 -16.72 15.11 -2.39
C ALA A 268 -16.58 15.15 -3.90
N VAL A 269 -17.69 15.27 -4.63
CA VAL A 269 -17.75 15.26 -6.10
C VAL A 269 -18.08 16.66 -6.58
N ARG A 270 -17.22 17.25 -7.40
CA ARG A 270 -17.42 18.58 -7.97
C ARG A 270 -18.71 18.63 -8.77
N ILE A 271 -19.49 19.70 -8.60
CA ILE A 271 -20.72 19.96 -9.34
C ILE A 271 -20.63 21.29 -10.11
N PRO A 272 -21.39 21.44 -11.22
CA PRO A 272 -21.46 22.70 -11.96
C PRO A 272 -21.92 23.86 -11.08
N ARG A 273 -21.47 25.07 -11.44
CA ARG A 273 -21.90 26.29 -10.75
C ARG A 273 -23.38 26.56 -10.94
N GLY A 274 -24.00 27.15 -9.93
CA GLY A 274 -25.43 27.46 -9.96
C GLY A 274 -26.33 26.23 -9.89
N THR A 275 -25.77 25.05 -9.59
CA THR A 275 -26.57 23.86 -9.30
C THR A 275 -27.52 24.16 -8.14
N PRO A 276 -28.85 24.02 -8.32
CA PRO A 276 -29.80 24.30 -7.26
C PRO A 276 -29.59 23.34 -6.08
N PRO A 277 -29.87 23.79 -4.83
CA PRO A 277 -29.79 22.93 -3.67
C PRO A 277 -30.65 21.67 -3.83
N SER A 278 -30.07 20.51 -3.52
CA SER A 278 -30.76 19.22 -3.55
C SER A 278 -30.93 18.68 -2.14
N PRO A 279 -32.10 18.12 -1.77
CA PRO A 279 -32.26 17.43 -0.48
C PRO A 279 -31.52 16.09 -0.43
N LYS A 280 -30.99 15.60 -1.56
CA LYS A 280 -30.35 14.27 -1.65
C LYS A 280 -28.90 14.26 -1.17
N TYR A 281 -28.21 15.39 -1.21
CA TYR A 281 -26.81 15.49 -0.83
C TYR A 281 -26.51 16.83 -0.17
N GLN A 282 -25.51 16.84 0.71
CA GLN A 282 -24.96 18.08 1.26
C GLN A 282 -23.93 18.65 0.30
N THR A 283 -23.69 19.96 0.39
CA THR A 283 -22.67 20.63 -0.43
C THR A 283 -21.66 21.38 0.42
N ILE A 284 -20.44 21.48 -0.09
CA ILE A 284 -19.38 22.32 0.45
C ILE A 284 -18.76 23.14 -0.68
N THR A 285 -18.47 24.41 -0.41
CA THR A 285 -17.85 25.31 -1.38
C THR A 285 -16.49 25.76 -0.85
N TYR A 286 -15.46 25.63 -1.70
CA TYR A 286 -14.12 26.15 -1.46
C TYR A 286 -13.90 27.44 -2.28
N PRO A 287 -13.18 28.46 -1.79
CA PRO A 287 -12.52 28.57 -0.47
C PRO A 287 -13.49 28.47 0.71
N LEU A 288 -13.06 27.81 1.79
CA LEU A 288 -13.88 27.69 3.00
C LEU A 288 -14.05 29.07 3.64
N LEU A 289 -15.26 29.45 4.05
CA LEU A 289 -15.45 30.70 4.77
C LEU A 289 -15.00 30.54 6.23
N PRO A 290 -14.37 31.57 6.84
CA PRO A 290 -14.04 31.53 8.27
C PRO A 290 -15.32 31.34 9.09
N THR A 291 -15.35 30.31 9.94
CA THR A 291 -16.43 30.14 10.91
C THR A 291 -16.32 31.29 11.92
N ALA A 292 -17.23 32.27 11.87
CA ALA A 292 -17.30 33.29 12.90
C ALA A 292 -17.51 32.61 14.26
N ALA A 293 -16.68 32.93 15.25
CA ALA A 293 -16.77 32.38 16.59
C ALA A 293 -18.18 32.62 17.16
N GLY A 294 -18.99 31.55 17.24
CA GLY A 294 -20.34 31.58 17.81
C GLY A 294 -21.51 31.45 16.82
N ALA A 295 -21.28 31.32 15.52
CA ALA A 295 -22.37 31.07 14.56
C ALA A 295 -22.65 29.57 14.38
N THR A 296 -23.90 29.15 14.60
CA THR A 296 -24.39 27.77 14.42
C THR A 296 -24.63 27.38 12.96
N MET A 297 -24.45 28.30 12.01
CA MET A 297 -24.59 28.06 10.58
C MET A 297 -23.51 28.79 9.79
N PRO A 298 -22.94 28.20 8.72
CA PRO A 298 -22.04 28.90 7.83
C PRO A 298 -22.76 30.07 7.16
N VAL A 299 -22.11 31.23 7.08
CA VAL A 299 -22.52 32.31 6.17
C VAL A 299 -22.53 31.71 4.77
N GLN A 300 -23.69 31.75 4.12
CA GLN A 300 -23.91 31.09 2.83
C GLN A 300 -22.99 31.71 1.76
N ALA A 301 -22.15 30.88 1.13
CA ALA A 301 -21.15 31.30 0.13
C ALA A 301 -21.75 32.09 -1.04
N ASP A 302 -23.06 31.95 -1.28
CA ASP A 302 -23.82 32.68 -2.29
C ASP A 302 -23.76 34.20 -2.12
N TYR A 303 -23.66 34.72 -0.89
CA TYR A 303 -23.57 36.16 -0.65
C TYR A 303 -22.19 36.76 -0.93
N ALA A 304 -21.11 36.00 -0.69
CA ALA A 304 -19.75 36.44 -1.00
C ALA A 304 -19.45 36.34 -2.51
N SER A 305 -19.94 35.29 -3.17
CA SER A 305 -19.71 35.06 -4.61
C SER A 305 -20.45 36.08 -5.50
N ALA A 306 -21.62 36.57 -5.07
CA ALA A 306 -22.41 37.55 -5.82
C ALA A 306 -21.75 38.93 -5.98
N SER A 307 -20.78 39.28 -5.12
CA SER A 307 -20.05 40.56 -5.14
C SER A 307 -18.66 40.49 -5.80
N ALA A 308 -18.20 39.28 -6.16
CA ALA A 308 -16.87 39.02 -6.68
C ALA A 308 -16.82 39.20 -8.21
N SER A 309 -15.65 39.59 -8.75
CA SER A 309 -15.49 39.72 -10.21
C SER A 309 -15.67 38.35 -10.88
N ALA A 310 -16.00 38.30 -12.17
CA ALA A 310 -16.14 37.02 -12.91
C ALA A 310 -14.88 36.13 -12.80
N ARG A 311 -13.70 36.74 -12.68
CA ARG A 311 -12.42 36.06 -12.46
C ARG A 311 -12.28 35.50 -11.03
N ASP A 312 -12.84 36.17 -10.04
CA ASP A 312 -12.84 35.71 -8.64
C ASP A 312 -13.93 34.67 -8.40
N GLN A 313 -15.04 34.75 -9.13
CA GLN A 313 -16.06 33.70 -9.20
C GLN A 313 -15.48 32.40 -9.77
N ASP A 314 -14.46 32.48 -10.63
CA ASP A 314 -13.72 31.32 -11.14
C ASP A 314 -12.95 30.53 -10.06
N ALA A 315 -12.67 31.15 -8.91
CA ALA A 315 -11.97 30.50 -7.80
C ALA A 315 -12.88 29.60 -6.96
N PHE A 316 -14.20 29.77 -7.03
CA PHE A 316 -15.14 28.98 -6.23
C PHE A 316 -15.44 27.62 -6.87
N ARG A 317 -15.34 26.57 -6.05
CA ARG A 317 -15.63 25.19 -6.42
C ARG A 317 -16.59 24.57 -5.41
N THR A 318 -17.73 24.10 -5.89
CA THR A 318 -18.75 23.44 -5.07
C THR A 318 -18.71 21.95 -5.29
N PHE A 319 -18.85 21.20 -4.20
CA PHE A 319 -18.81 19.75 -4.18
C PHE A 319 -20.07 19.20 -3.52
N ALA A 320 -20.68 18.19 -4.14
CA ALA A 320 -21.71 17.36 -3.54
C ALA A 320 -21.07 16.21 -2.75
N ILE A 321 -21.56 15.97 -1.53
CA ILE A 321 -21.05 14.92 -0.65
C ILE A 321 -21.89 13.66 -0.83
N LEU A 322 -21.30 12.67 -1.50
CA LEU A 322 -21.95 11.39 -1.82
C LEU A 322 -21.44 10.31 -0.88
N LYS A 323 -22.32 9.44 -0.42
CA LYS A 323 -21.95 8.35 0.50
C LYS A 323 -22.12 6.99 -0.19
N THR A 324 -21.12 6.14 -0.05
CA THR A 324 -21.19 4.75 -0.50
C THR A 324 -21.98 3.88 0.47
N GLU A 325 -22.45 2.74 -0.01
CA GLU A 325 -23.00 1.65 0.80
C GLU A 325 -21.87 0.72 1.29
N PRO A 326 -22.12 -0.10 2.33
CA PRO A 326 -21.16 -1.11 2.77
C PRO A 326 -20.78 -2.04 1.63
N TYR A 327 -19.51 -2.44 1.57
CA TYR A 327 -18.91 -3.30 0.54
C TYR A 327 -18.73 -2.67 -0.85
N GLU A 328 -19.20 -1.45 -1.09
CA GLU A 328 -18.90 -0.72 -2.32
C GLU A 328 -17.44 -0.21 -2.33
N ASN A 329 -16.73 -0.40 -3.45
CA ASN A 329 -15.34 0.05 -3.62
C ASN A 329 -15.24 1.11 -4.73
N PRO A 330 -15.04 2.40 -4.38
CA PRO A 330 -14.88 3.48 -5.36
C PRO A 330 -13.69 3.31 -6.30
N TRP A 331 -12.66 2.59 -5.88
CA TRP A 331 -11.42 2.43 -6.65
C TRP A 331 -11.42 1.17 -7.53
N HIS A 332 -12.52 0.42 -7.60
CA HIS A 332 -12.58 -0.77 -8.45
C HIS A 332 -12.76 -0.38 -9.93
N LEU A 333 -11.68 -0.44 -10.72
CA LEU A 333 -11.64 -0.06 -12.14
C LEU A 333 -12.03 -1.21 -13.09
N GLY A 334 -12.34 -2.40 -12.55
CA GLY A 334 -12.38 -3.65 -13.29
C GLY A 334 -11.05 -4.41 -13.26
N PHE A 335 -11.12 -5.72 -13.46
CA PHE A 335 -10.02 -6.67 -13.21
C PHE A 335 -8.67 -6.25 -13.84
N TRP A 336 -8.68 -5.92 -15.14
CA TRP A 336 -7.48 -5.62 -15.90
C TRP A 336 -6.93 -4.22 -15.63
N GLU A 337 -7.79 -3.23 -15.46
CA GLU A 337 -7.34 -1.86 -15.16
C GLU A 337 -6.79 -1.77 -13.74
N ASN A 338 -7.36 -2.55 -12.79
CA ASN A 338 -6.75 -2.67 -11.47
C ASN A 338 -5.37 -3.34 -11.54
N TRP A 339 -5.23 -4.41 -12.32
CA TRP A 339 -3.94 -5.05 -12.56
C TRP A 339 -2.91 -4.05 -13.10
N LYS A 340 -3.26 -3.32 -14.16
CA LYS A 340 -2.38 -2.31 -14.76
C LYS A 340 -2.04 -1.17 -13.81
N SER A 341 -2.97 -0.76 -12.95
CA SER A 341 -2.75 0.30 -11.95
C SER A 341 -1.60 -0.03 -10.98
N VAL A 342 -1.32 -1.32 -10.74
CA VAL A 342 -0.24 -1.78 -9.87
C VAL A 342 0.95 -2.30 -10.67
N MET A 343 0.72 -3.21 -11.61
CA MET A 343 1.78 -3.96 -12.29
C MET A 343 2.34 -3.26 -13.54
N GLY A 344 1.66 -2.23 -14.05
CA GLY A 344 2.06 -1.54 -15.28
C GLY A 344 1.32 -2.01 -16.53
N ASN A 345 1.59 -1.34 -17.63
CA ASN A 345 0.87 -1.52 -18.90
C ASN A 345 1.50 -2.59 -19.80
N LYS A 346 2.79 -2.89 -19.58
CA LYS A 346 3.54 -3.82 -20.44
C LYS A 346 3.72 -5.16 -19.72
N PRO A 347 3.57 -6.31 -20.41
CA PRO A 347 3.83 -7.62 -19.83
C PRO A 347 5.22 -7.75 -19.20
N SER A 348 6.24 -7.09 -19.77
CA SER A 348 7.60 -7.08 -19.19
C SER A 348 7.66 -6.44 -17.80
N GLU A 349 6.81 -5.45 -17.52
CA GLU A 349 6.72 -4.79 -16.20
C GLU A 349 6.09 -5.71 -15.15
N TRP A 350 5.28 -6.69 -15.59
CA TRP A 350 4.60 -7.62 -14.68
C TRP A 350 5.57 -8.63 -14.07
N PHE A 351 6.62 -8.99 -14.81
CA PHE A 351 7.60 -9.99 -14.42
C PHE A 351 8.93 -9.39 -13.94
N LEU A 352 9.31 -8.20 -14.42
CA LEU A 352 10.58 -7.59 -14.05
C LEU A 352 10.41 -6.53 -12.94
N PRO A 353 11.12 -6.66 -11.81
CA PRO A 353 11.02 -5.74 -10.66
C PRO A 353 11.81 -4.44 -10.89
N ILE A 354 11.43 -3.68 -11.92
CA ILE A 354 12.16 -2.48 -12.34
C ILE A 354 11.35 -1.22 -12.01
N ARG A 355 10.15 -1.10 -12.58
CA ARG A 355 9.33 0.11 -12.55
C ARG A 355 8.42 0.14 -11.32
N HIS A 356 8.26 1.30 -10.70
CA HIS A 356 7.25 1.51 -9.67
C HIS A 356 5.84 1.43 -10.26
N SER A 357 4.87 1.12 -9.41
CA SER A 357 3.45 1.04 -9.76
C SER A 357 2.95 2.35 -10.38
N PRO A 358 2.15 2.32 -11.47
CA PRO A 358 1.52 3.53 -12.02
C PRO A 358 0.68 4.31 -11.02
N CYS A 359 0.09 3.64 -10.02
CA CYS A 359 -0.69 4.26 -8.96
C CYS A 359 0.11 5.18 -8.01
N CYS A 360 1.45 5.23 -8.11
CA CYS A 360 2.28 6.20 -7.39
C CYS A 360 2.22 7.62 -7.99
N ASN A 361 1.60 7.79 -9.16
CA ASN A 361 1.40 9.11 -9.77
C ASN A 361 0.09 9.75 -9.27
N HIS A 362 0.20 10.93 -8.67
CA HIS A 362 -0.92 11.69 -8.12
C HIS A 362 -1.12 13.06 -8.78
N ASP A 363 -0.56 13.27 -9.98
CA ASP A 363 -0.65 14.54 -10.73
C ASP A 363 -2.02 14.74 -11.40
N SER A 364 -2.92 13.75 -11.30
CA SER A 364 -4.26 13.81 -11.87
C SER A 364 -5.11 14.90 -11.19
N VAL A 365 -5.72 15.75 -12.00
CA VAL A 365 -6.72 16.73 -11.56
C VAL A 365 -8.06 16.09 -11.19
N HIS A 366 -8.31 14.84 -11.59
CA HIS A 366 -9.57 14.18 -11.30
C HIS A 366 -9.63 13.68 -9.85
N SER A 367 -8.65 12.89 -9.41
CA SER A 367 -8.60 12.27 -8.08
C SER A 367 -7.19 11.73 -7.80
N ASP A 368 -6.85 11.51 -6.52
CA ASP A 368 -5.53 10.96 -6.11
C ASP A 368 -5.28 9.55 -6.67
N TYR A 369 -6.34 8.76 -6.80
CA TYR A 369 -6.36 7.46 -7.49
C TYR A 369 -7.55 7.42 -8.42
N PRO A 370 -7.46 6.74 -9.58
CA PRO A 370 -8.60 6.59 -10.48
C PRO A 370 -9.81 5.98 -9.74
N LEU A 371 -10.98 6.53 -10.02
CA LEU A 371 -12.26 6.03 -9.53
C LEU A 371 -12.93 5.20 -10.63
N GLY A 372 -13.60 4.12 -10.23
CA GLY A 372 -14.26 3.18 -11.13
C GLY A 372 -15.71 3.55 -11.45
N PRO A 373 -16.44 2.62 -12.09
CA PRO A 373 -17.85 2.82 -12.50
C PRO A 373 -18.80 3.18 -11.35
N LEU A 374 -18.44 2.86 -10.11
CA LEU A 374 -19.23 3.21 -8.93
C LEU A 374 -19.45 4.73 -8.84
N LEU A 375 -18.51 5.56 -9.28
CA LEU A 375 -18.70 7.02 -9.26
C LEU A 375 -19.88 7.44 -10.13
N ASP A 376 -20.04 6.84 -11.31
CA ASP A 376 -21.16 7.11 -12.21
C ASP A 376 -22.48 6.58 -11.63
N GLU A 377 -22.45 5.45 -10.93
CA GLU A 377 -23.60 4.92 -10.21
C GLU A 377 -24.03 5.85 -9.06
N LEU A 378 -23.07 6.40 -8.31
CA LEU A 378 -23.33 7.37 -7.25
C LEU A 378 -23.88 8.67 -7.83
N ARG A 379 -23.31 9.17 -8.93
CA ARG A 379 -23.84 10.35 -9.66
C ARG A 379 -25.32 10.15 -10.01
N LYS A 380 -25.69 8.97 -10.51
CA LYS A 380 -27.09 8.61 -10.81
C LYS A 380 -27.95 8.46 -9.55
N ARG A 381 -27.46 7.76 -8.52
CA ARG A 381 -28.17 7.50 -7.25
C ARG A 381 -28.56 8.80 -6.54
N TYR A 382 -27.70 9.80 -6.61
CA TYR A 382 -27.89 11.10 -6.00
C TYR A 382 -28.45 12.17 -6.96
N GLU A 383 -28.74 11.80 -8.22
CA GLU A 383 -29.25 12.69 -9.27
C GLU A 383 -28.40 13.96 -9.45
N LEU A 384 -27.10 13.76 -9.63
CA LEU A 384 -26.18 14.86 -9.90
C LEU A 384 -26.45 15.45 -11.29
N PRO A 385 -26.30 16.78 -11.46
CA PRO A 385 -26.36 17.39 -12.78
C PRO A 385 -25.20 16.87 -13.64
N ASP A 386 -25.45 16.69 -14.94
CA ASP A 386 -24.42 16.31 -15.89
C ASP A 386 -23.34 17.41 -16.01
N ASP A 387 -22.09 16.99 -16.13
CA ASP A 387 -20.95 17.86 -16.47
C ASP A 387 -21.10 18.32 -17.93
N LYS A 388 -21.83 19.41 -18.18
CA LYS A 388 -21.93 20.05 -19.52
C LYS A 388 -20.78 21.00 -19.80
#